data_AF-A0A0B7BJE2-F1
#
_entry.id   AF-A0A0B7BJE2-F1
#
_cell.length_a   1.000
_cell.length_b   1.000
_cell.length_c   1.000
_cell.angle_alpha   90.00
_cell.angle_beta   90.00
_cell.angle_gamma   90.00
#
_symmetry.space_group_name_H-M   'P 1'
#
loop_
_entity.id
_entity.type
_entity.pdbx_description
1 polymer ?
#
loop_
_entity_poly.entity_id
_entity_poly.type
_entity_poly.pdbx_seq_one_letter_code
_entity_poly.pdbx_strand_id
1 'polypeptide(L)'
;MDQFHRKLIRENYIPLTEVLKTAIEDVCTQIWTENLISERMKDTILEKANPRKQAEALLDLIVSRGPDAFDSLYKVALNHELYVMADIMRPDLKPHHKVVENRDALDQGQQASGGQ
;
A
#
# COMPACT_ATOMS: atom_id res chain seq x y z
N MET A 1 13.48 14.53 3.52
CA MET A 1 12.32 14.28 2.64
C MET A 1 12.03 15.56 1.90
N ASP A 2 11.81 15.50 0.59
CA ASP A 2 11.55 16.72 -0.19
C ASP A 2 10.20 17.36 0.18
N GLN A 3 10.09 18.69 -0.01
CA GLN A 3 8.84 19.42 0.24
C GLN A 3 7.69 18.86 -0.61
N PHE A 4 7.98 18.39 -1.83
CA PHE A 4 7.00 17.78 -2.70
C PHE A 4 6.38 16.51 -2.08
N HIS A 5 7.21 15.55 -1.62
CA HIS A 5 6.69 14.32 -1.01
C HIS A 5 5.89 14.59 0.27
N ARG A 6 6.33 15.56 1.09
CA ARG A 6 5.60 15.97 2.30
C ARG A 6 4.24 16.58 1.97
N LYS A 7 4.20 17.44 0.96
CA LYS A 7 2.97 18.07 0.49
C LYS A 7 1.99 17.01 -0.03
N LEU A 8 2.50 16.07 -0.83
CA LEU A 8 1.70 14.98 -1.39
C LEU A 8 1.05 14.11 -0.30
N ILE A 9 1.80 13.70 0.73
CA ILE A 9 1.24 12.95 1.86
C ILE A 9 0.18 13.78 2.59
N ARG A 10 0.45 15.08 2.82
CA ARG A 10 -0.49 15.95 3.54
C ARG A 10 -1.80 16.17 2.75
N GLU A 11 -1.71 16.43 1.45
CA GLU A 11 -2.87 16.64 0.58
C GLU A 11 -3.71 15.37 0.44
N ASN A 12 -3.07 14.20 0.48
CA ASN A 12 -3.71 12.90 0.34
C ASN A 12 -3.78 12.12 1.66
N TYR A 13 -3.69 12.79 2.80
CA TYR A 13 -3.55 12.11 4.10
C TYR A 13 -4.74 11.20 4.40
N ILE A 14 -5.95 11.68 4.13
CA ILE A 14 -7.20 10.94 4.32
C ILE A 14 -7.25 9.70 3.40
N PRO A 15 -7.14 9.82 2.05
CA PRO A 15 -7.21 8.65 1.19
C PRO A 15 -6.06 7.67 1.42
N LEU A 16 -4.85 8.14 1.73
CA LEU A 16 -3.74 7.27 2.10
C LEU A 16 -4.05 6.46 3.36
N THR A 17 -4.62 7.10 4.38
CA THR A 17 -5.01 6.42 5.63
C THR A 17 -6.11 5.38 5.36
N GLU A 18 -7.10 5.70 4.53
CA GLU A 18 -8.22 4.82 4.21
C GLU A 18 -7.80 3.57 3.43
N VAL A 19 -6.79 3.67 2.57
CA VAL A 19 -6.20 2.51 1.88
C VAL A 19 -5.28 1.75 2.83
N LEU A 20 -4.42 2.44 3.56
CA LEU A 20 -3.42 1.82 4.41
C LEU A 20 -4.03 1.03 5.57
N LYS A 21 -5.17 1.47 6.13
CA LYS A 21 -5.82 0.79 7.26
C LYS A 21 -6.26 -0.65 6.94
N THR A 22 -6.43 -1.02 5.67
CA THR A 22 -6.90 -2.37 5.30
C THR A 22 -5.80 -3.42 5.38
N ALA A 23 -4.53 -3.00 5.33
CA ALA A 23 -3.36 -3.87 5.36
C ALA A 23 -2.29 -3.35 6.35
N ILE A 24 -2.71 -2.56 7.35
CA ILE A 24 -1.78 -1.83 8.23
C ILE A 24 -0.87 -2.76 9.03
N GLU A 25 -1.38 -3.91 9.50
CA GLU A 25 -0.61 -4.86 10.29
C GLU A 25 0.52 -5.50 9.45
N ASP A 26 0.18 -5.95 8.23
CA ASP A 26 1.13 -6.52 7.28
C ASP A 26 2.15 -5.48 6.81
N VAL A 27 1.68 -4.29 6.41
CA VAL A 27 2.55 -3.18 5.98
C VAL A 27 3.49 -2.75 7.11
N CYS A 28 3.00 -2.65 8.34
CA CYS A 28 3.82 -2.27 9.49
C CYS A 28 4.87 -3.34 9.81
N THR A 29 4.52 -4.62 9.68
CA THR A 29 5.45 -5.74 9.85
C THR A 29 6.52 -5.74 8.76
N GLN A 30 6.15 -5.54 7.49
CA GLN A 30 7.11 -5.48 6.39
C GLN A 30 8.07 -4.30 6.54
N ILE A 31 7.57 -3.11 6.87
CA ILE A 31 8.40 -1.90 7.11
C ILE A 31 9.41 -2.13 8.25
N TRP A 32 9.02 -2.88 9.28
CA TRP A 32 9.93 -3.30 10.35
C TRP A 32 10.99 -4.29 9.86
N THR A 33 10.60 -5.30 9.06
CA THR A 33 11.55 -6.25 8.45
C THR A 33 12.56 -5.55 7.55
N GLU A 34 12.16 -4.49 6.84
CA GLU A 34 13.03 -3.64 6.04
C GLU A 34 13.88 -2.65 6.87
N ASN A 35 13.86 -2.76 8.21
CA ASN A 35 14.64 -1.95 9.15
C ASN A 35 14.37 -0.42 9.09
N LEU A 36 13.22 -0.01 8.56
CA LEU A 36 12.83 1.41 8.48
C LEU A 36 12.34 1.95 9.82
N ILE A 37 11.73 1.06 10.61
CA ILE A 37 11.24 1.33 11.95
C ILE A 37 11.78 0.28 12.90
N SER A 38 11.99 0.66 14.16
CA SER A 38 12.39 -0.29 15.20
C SER A 38 11.19 -1.10 15.67
N GLU A 39 11.43 -2.27 16.26
CA GLU A 39 10.37 -3.12 16.84
C GLU A 39 9.47 -2.35 17.82
N ARG A 40 10.08 -1.54 18.69
CA ARG A 40 9.33 -0.66 19.62
C ARG A 40 8.38 0.30 18.89
N MET A 41 8.79 0.82 17.73
CA MET A 41 7.94 1.72 16.95
C MET A 41 6.78 0.97 16.29
N LYS A 42 7.04 -0.25 15.80
CA LYS A 42 6.00 -1.17 15.29
C LYS A 42 4.95 -1.40 16.38
N ASP A 43 5.39 -1.80 17.57
CA ASP A 43 4.52 -2.09 18.70
C ASP A 43 3.68 -0.85 19.09
N THR A 44 4.31 0.31 19.26
CA THR A 44 3.61 1.57 19.55
C THR A 44 2.58 1.98 18.48
N ILE A 45 2.81 1.63 17.22
CA ILE A 45 1.84 1.84 16.14
C ILE A 45 0.70 0.84 16.28
N LEU A 46 0.98 -0.45 16.45
CA LEU A 46 -0.05 -1.49 16.53
C LEU A 46 -0.88 -1.42 17.81
N GLU A 47 -0.33 -0.88 18.90
CA GLU A 47 -1.06 -0.61 20.16
C GLU A 47 -2.14 0.49 20.03
N LYS A 48 -2.21 1.22 18.90
CA LYS A 48 -3.27 2.23 18.71
C LYS A 48 -4.64 1.55 18.61
N ALA A 49 -5.64 2.22 19.18
CA ALA A 49 -6.98 1.67 19.38
C ALA A 49 -7.73 1.20 18.11
N ASN A 50 -7.38 1.72 16.92
CA ASN A 50 -8.08 1.39 15.69
C ASN A 50 -7.11 1.45 14.48
N PRO A 51 -7.35 0.66 13.42
CA PRO A 51 -6.45 0.58 12.25
C PRO A 51 -6.27 1.92 11.52
N ARG A 52 -7.28 2.80 11.57
CA ARG A 52 -7.13 4.18 11.09
C ARG A 52 -6.03 4.94 11.85
N LYS A 53 -6.03 4.85 13.19
CA LYS A 53 -5.04 5.53 14.04
C LYS A 53 -3.64 4.92 13.88
N GLN A 54 -3.56 3.61 13.65
CA GLN A 54 -2.32 2.92 13.30
C GLN A 54 -1.75 3.47 11.97
N ALA A 55 -2.59 3.57 10.94
CA ALA A 55 -2.21 4.13 9.63
C ALA A 55 -1.78 5.61 9.72
N GLU A 56 -2.51 6.43 10.47
CA GLU A 56 -2.15 7.84 10.74
C GLU A 56 -0.75 7.95 11.37
N ALA A 57 -0.47 7.12 12.38
CA ALA A 57 0.81 7.10 13.08
C ALA A 57 1.96 6.63 12.18
N LEU A 58 1.72 5.63 11.33
CA LEU A 58 2.72 5.17 10.38
C LEU A 58 3.05 6.26 9.35
N LEU A 59 2.06 6.93 8.78
CA LEU A 59 2.28 8.02 7.82
C LEU A 59 3.08 9.18 8.43
N ASP A 60 2.79 9.56 9.68
CA ASP A 60 3.51 10.63 10.39
C ASP A 60 4.98 10.25 10.64
N LEU A 61 5.23 8.99 11.02
CA LEU A 61 6.57 8.45 11.21
C LEU A 61 7.38 8.49 9.91
N ILE A 62 6.77 8.09 8.78
CA ILE A 62 7.42 8.09 7.46
C ILE A 62 7.81 9.52 7.05
N VAL A 63 6.93 10.51 7.28
CA VAL A 63 7.20 11.94 6.99
C VAL A 63 8.43 12.45 7.77
N SER A 64 8.62 11.94 9.00
CA SER A 64 9.75 12.29 9.86
C SER A 64 11.06 11.60 9.46
N ARG A 65 11.00 10.37 8.89
CA ARG A 65 12.18 9.55 8.60
C ARG A 65 12.98 9.94 7.37
N GLY A 66 12.37 10.60 6.38
CA GLY A 66 13.11 11.10 5.22
C GLY A 66 12.65 10.53 3.87
N PRO A 67 13.41 10.78 2.79
CA PRO A 67 13.03 10.36 1.44
C PRO A 67 13.09 8.84 1.24
N ASP A 68 14.03 8.13 1.89
CA ASP A 68 14.13 6.66 1.82
C ASP A 68 12.90 5.95 2.39
N ALA A 69 12.33 6.51 3.47
CA ALA A 69 11.11 5.98 4.06
C ALA A 69 9.91 6.14 3.13
N PHE A 70 9.87 7.22 2.34
CA PHE A 70 8.84 7.41 1.32
C PHE A 70 8.94 6.37 0.20
N ASP A 71 10.15 6.16 -0.33
CA ASP A 71 10.38 5.19 -1.40
C ASP A 71 10.08 3.76 -0.94
N SER A 72 10.47 3.44 0.29
CA SER A 72 10.21 2.11 0.85
C SER A 72 8.73 1.89 1.12
N LEU A 73 8.01 2.88 1.66
CA LEU A 73 6.56 2.80 1.83
C LEU A 73 5.85 2.58 0.47
N TYR A 74 6.35 3.22 -0.60
CA TYR A 74 5.83 2.99 -1.95
C TYR A 74 6.06 1.55 -2.43
N LYS A 75 7.26 0.98 -2.22
CA LYS A 75 7.56 -0.43 -2.55
C LYS A 75 6.68 -1.40 -1.77
N VAL A 76 6.50 -1.15 -0.47
CA VAL A 76 5.62 -1.95 0.39
C VAL A 76 4.17 -1.85 -0.10
N ALA A 77 3.70 -0.65 -0.47
CA ALA A 77 2.37 -0.46 -1.04
C ALA A 77 2.17 -1.29 -2.33
N LEU A 78 3.18 -1.40 -3.19
CA LEU A 78 3.12 -2.27 -4.37
C LEU A 78 3.08 -3.75 -4.00
N ASN A 79 3.87 -4.19 -3.02
CA ASN A 79 3.90 -5.59 -2.58
C ASN A 79 2.56 -6.06 -1.99
N HIS A 80 1.85 -5.16 -1.29
CA HIS A 80 0.52 -5.42 -0.73
C HIS A 80 -0.62 -5.04 -1.69
N GLU A 81 -0.32 -4.79 -2.96
CA GLU A 81 -1.32 -4.46 -3.99
C GLU A 81 -2.17 -3.22 -3.64
N LEU A 82 -1.64 -2.32 -2.81
CA LEU A 82 -2.23 -1.03 -2.45
C LEU A 82 -1.98 -0.02 -3.59
N TYR A 83 -2.40 -0.37 -4.80
CA TYR A 83 -2.10 0.37 -6.02
C TYR A 83 -2.61 1.82 -5.96
N VAL A 84 -3.77 2.06 -5.35
CA VAL A 84 -4.32 3.41 -5.14
C VAL A 84 -3.36 4.28 -4.31
N MET A 85 -2.74 3.71 -3.28
CA MET A 85 -1.75 4.39 -2.47
C MET A 85 -0.45 4.62 -3.24
N ALA A 86 0.03 3.62 -3.98
CA ALA A 86 1.22 3.73 -4.82
C ALA A 86 1.03 4.81 -5.91
N ASP A 87 -0.14 4.85 -6.54
CA ASP A 87 -0.56 5.85 -7.51
C ASP A 87 -0.55 7.25 -6.87
N ILE A 88 -1.13 7.42 -5.69
CA ILE A 88 -1.08 8.69 -4.97
C ILE A 88 0.37 9.12 -4.73
N MET A 89 1.22 8.21 -4.23
CA MET A 89 2.62 8.51 -3.86
C MET A 89 3.53 8.82 -5.06
N ARG A 90 3.36 8.12 -6.17
CA ARG A 90 4.13 8.32 -7.40
C ARG A 90 3.16 8.56 -8.56
N PRO A 91 2.60 9.77 -8.69
CA PRO A 91 1.66 10.07 -9.76
C PRO A 91 2.30 9.95 -11.15
N ASP A 92 3.61 10.20 -11.26
CA ASP A 92 4.39 10.06 -12.50
C ASP A 92 4.53 8.62 -13.00
N LEU A 93 4.29 7.62 -12.13
CA LEU A 93 4.41 6.19 -12.46
C LEU A 93 3.05 5.50 -12.58
N LYS A 94 1.95 6.25 -12.48
CA LYS A 94 0.58 5.74 -12.69
C LYS A 94 0.40 5.23 -14.13
N PRO A 95 -0.52 4.27 -14.36
CA PRO A 95 -1.28 3.51 -13.37
C PRO A 95 -0.49 2.29 -12.85
N HIS A 96 -0.49 2.08 -11.54
CA HIS A 96 0.06 0.88 -10.92
C HIS A 96 -0.97 -0.25 -10.81
N HIS A 97 -2.26 0.04 -11.01
CA HIS A 97 -3.22 -0.99 -11.34
C HIS A 97 -2.68 -1.74 -12.56
N LYS A 98 -2.30 -3.00 -12.39
CA LYS A 98 -2.37 -3.94 -13.51
C LYS A 98 -3.80 -3.79 -14.00
N VAL A 99 -3.95 -3.24 -15.21
CA VAL A 99 -5.12 -3.55 -16.01
C VAL A 99 -5.15 -5.07 -15.97
N VAL A 100 -6.07 -5.64 -15.17
CA VAL A 100 -6.49 -7.01 -15.35
C VAL A 100 -7.16 -6.95 -16.71
N GLU A 101 -6.32 -7.00 -17.75
CA GLU A 101 -6.75 -7.14 -19.11
C GLU A 101 -7.53 -8.44 -19.08
N ASN A 102 -8.83 -8.29 -19.24
CA ASN A 102 -9.82 -9.33 -19.09
C ASN A 102 -9.53 -10.39 -20.16
N ARG A 103 -8.55 -11.27 -19.90
CA ARG A 103 -8.35 -12.54 -20.57
C ARG A 103 -9.36 -13.55 -20.01
N ASP A 104 -10.63 -13.14 -20.01
CA ASP A 104 -11.78 -14.05 -20.09
C ASP A 104 -12.16 -14.29 -21.57
N ALA A 105 -11.17 -14.14 -22.45
CA ALA A 105 -11.24 -14.61 -23.81
C ALA A 105 -10.61 -16.01 -23.87
N LEU A 106 -11.51 -16.98 -24.02
CA LEU A 106 -11.32 -18.30 -24.62
C LEU A 106 -10.95 -19.48 -23.70
N ASP A 107 -11.93 -20.40 -23.71
CA ASP A 107 -11.72 -21.84 -23.73
C ASP A 107 -11.42 -22.48 -22.37
N GLN A 108 -12.44 -23.09 -21.77
CA GLN A 108 -12.48 -24.55 -21.62
C GLN A 108 -13.78 -25.02 -20.95
N GLY A 109 -14.50 -25.91 -21.65
CA GLY A 109 -15.20 -27.02 -21.00
C GLY A 109 -16.71 -27.17 -21.25
N GLN A 110 -17.05 -28.19 -22.06
CA GLN A 110 -18.17 -29.14 -21.86
C GLN A 110 -19.61 -28.61 -22.11
N GLN A 111 -20.54 -29.23 -22.86
CA GLN A 111 -20.87 -30.63 -23.20
C GLN A 111 -21.79 -30.63 -24.45
N ALA A 112 -21.74 -31.62 -25.36
CA ALA A 112 -22.75 -32.70 -25.54
C ALA A 112 -22.92 -32.84 -27.09
N SER A 113 -23.05 -33.98 -27.77
CA SER A 113 -23.49 -35.35 -27.48
C SER A 113 -22.81 -36.24 -28.54
N GLY A 114 -22.31 -37.45 -28.25
CA GLY A 114 -23.17 -38.59 -27.93
C GLY A 114 -23.81 -39.10 -29.22
N GLY A 115 -23.04 -39.90 -29.98
CA GLY A 115 -23.54 -40.55 -31.18
C GLY A 115 -24.47 -41.71 -30.84
N GLN A 116 -25.45 -41.92 -31.72
CA GLN A 116 -26.10 -43.19 -32.02
C GLN A 116 -26.49 -43.17 -33.50
#